data_AF-A0A8J5MT29-F1
#
_entry.id   AF-A0A8J5MT29-F1
#
_cell.length_a   1.000
_cell.length_b   1.000
_cell.length_c   1.000
_cell.angle_alpha   90.00
_cell.angle_beta   90.00
_cell.angle_gamma   90.00
#
_symmetry.space_group_name_H-M   'P 1'
#
loop_
_entity.id
_entity.type
_entity.pdbx_description
1 polymer ?
#
loop_
_entity_poly.entity_id
_entity_poly.type
_entity_poly.pdbx_seq_one_letter_code
_entity_poly.pdbx_strand_id
1 'polypeptide(L)'
;MVQNFQCPKKQDFSRRIVLSDETPISNVASFVTERTLDIFDVLTLDGKERAQLFLSKDPKTWKDDEVFITMRDRAINMKVVNDSAERAIALIERYNESITQNEDQKQYLLQVVAAHRKKLPTASKAAMMKGYK
;
A
#
# COMPACT_ATOMS: atom_id res chain seq x y z
N MET A 1 18.45 -8.12 13.07
CA MET A 1 17.94 -7.44 11.86
C MET A 1 17.27 -8.49 10.97
N VAL A 2 15.94 -8.50 10.86
CA VAL A 2 15.18 -9.55 10.14
C VAL A 2 14.93 -9.07 8.70
N GLN A 3 15.55 -9.72 7.71
CA GLN A 3 15.57 -9.29 6.31
C GLN A 3 14.50 -9.93 5.39
N ASN A 4 13.49 -10.64 5.92
CA ASN A 4 12.61 -11.50 5.09
C ASN A 4 11.11 -11.22 5.24
N PHE A 5 10.69 -9.95 5.20
CA PHE A 5 9.29 -9.60 4.89
C PHE A 5 9.12 -9.47 3.38
N GLN A 6 9.14 -10.59 2.66
CA GLN A 6 8.68 -10.58 1.27
C GLN A 6 7.16 -10.73 1.25
N CYS A 7 6.48 -9.63 0.93
CA CYS A 7 5.06 -9.61 0.59
C CYS A 7 4.83 -10.62 -0.55
N PRO A 8 3.79 -11.48 -0.52
CA PRO A 8 3.47 -12.36 -1.63
C PRO A 8 3.39 -11.53 -2.91
N LYS A 9 4.04 -12.00 -3.98
CA LYS A 9 3.99 -11.36 -5.30
C LYS A 9 2.57 -11.47 -5.85
N LYS A 10 1.67 -10.62 -5.38
CA LYS A 10 0.57 -10.13 -6.21
C LYS A 10 1.23 -9.49 -7.42
N GLN A 11 0.65 -9.67 -8.61
CA GLN A 11 1.07 -8.96 -9.80
C GLN A 11 1.19 -7.48 -9.41
N ASP A 12 2.42 -7.01 -9.33
CA ASP A 12 2.74 -5.76 -8.65
C ASP A 12 2.37 -4.62 -9.60
N PHE A 13 1.11 -4.20 -9.52
CA PHE A 13 0.64 -3.03 -10.23
C PHE A 13 1.11 -1.75 -9.53
N SER A 14 1.72 -1.81 -8.35
CA SER A 14 2.24 -0.64 -7.68
C SER A 14 3.75 -0.58 -7.87
N ARG A 15 4.20 -0.11 -9.04
CA ARG A 15 5.60 0.28 -9.24
C ARG A 15 5.94 1.34 -8.18
N ARG A 16 6.51 0.92 -7.06
CA ARG A 16 7.14 1.83 -6.11
C ARG A 16 8.28 2.48 -6.87
N ILE A 17 8.13 3.77 -7.16
CA ILE A 17 9.20 4.55 -7.81
C ILE A 17 10.34 4.60 -6.80
N VAL A 18 11.44 3.91 -7.13
CA VAL A 18 12.68 3.98 -6.35
C VAL A 18 13.35 5.27 -6.79
N LEU A 19 13.13 6.34 -6.02
CA LEU A 19 13.91 7.57 -6.16
C LEU A 19 15.31 7.27 -5.65
N SER A 20 16.32 7.41 -6.52
CA SER A 20 17.70 7.50 -6.05
C SER A 20 17.89 8.87 -5.40
N ASP A 21 18.71 8.94 -4.33
CA ASP A 21 18.98 10.16 -3.55
C ASP A 21 19.48 11.35 -4.40
N GLU A 22 19.89 11.09 -5.64
CA GLU A 22 20.39 12.09 -6.58
C GLU A 22 19.40 12.51 -7.68
N THR A 23 18.16 12.00 -7.68
CA THR A 23 17.16 12.49 -8.64
C THR A 23 16.64 13.85 -8.19
N PRO A 24 16.95 14.95 -8.90
CA PRO A 24 16.28 16.21 -8.64
C PRO A 24 14.81 15.96 -8.96
N ILE A 25 13.91 16.26 -8.02
CA ILE A 25 12.46 16.28 -8.29
C ILE A 25 12.22 17.44 -9.25
N SER A 26 12.49 17.22 -10.53
CA SER A 26 12.54 18.27 -11.53
C SER A 26 11.15 18.65 -12.01
N ASN A 27 10.18 17.72 -11.96
CA ASN A 27 8.80 17.99 -12.33
C ASN A 27 7.83 16.95 -11.74
N VAL A 28 6.76 17.42 -11.08
CA VAL A 28 5.67 16.56 -10.57
C VAL A 28 4.99 15.77 -11.69
N ALA A 29 4.99 16.30 -12.92
CA ALA A 29 4.42 15.63 -14.08
C ALA A 29 5.08 14.28 -14.40
N SER A 30 6.34 14.06 -14.01
CA SER A 30 7.03 12.78 -14.24
C SER A 30 6.45 11.63 -13.40
N PHE A 31 5.69 11.95 -12.35
CA PHE A 31 5.00 10.99 -11.48
C PHE A 31 3.58 10.67 -11.96
N VAL A 32 3.09 11.38 -12.98
CA VAL A 32 1.77 11.12 -13.56
C VAL A 32 1.89 9.95 -14.52
N THR A 33 1.15 8.88 -14.24
CA THR A 33 1.07 7.68 -15.10
C THR A 33 -0.39 7.44 -15.50
N GLU A 34 -0.64 6.49 -16.40
CA GLU A 34 -2.02 6.10 -16.75
C GLU A 34 -2.85 5.72 -15.52
N ARG A 35 -2.24 5.08 -14.52
CA ARG A 35 -2.88 4.74 -13.24
C ARG A 35 -3.24 5.95 -12.39
N THR A 36 -2.57 7.08 -12.57
CA THR A 36 -2.93 8.30 -11.85
C THR A 36 -4.32 8.78 -12.27
N LEU A 37 -4.83 8.37 -13.45
CA LEU A 37 -6.18 8.69 -13.87
C LEU A 37 -7.26 7.95 -13.07
N ASP A 38 -6.93 6.82 -12.45
CA ASP A 38 -7.87 6.03 -11.64
C ASP A 38 -8.36 6.83 -10.41
N ILE A 39 -7.62 7.86 -9.98
CA ILE A 39 -8.08 8.78 -8.92
C ILE A 39 -9.37 9.48 -9.33
N PHE A 40 -9.55 9.78 -10.62
CA PHE A 40 -10.72 10.47 -11.11
C PHE A 40 -11.95 9.55 -11.07
N ASP A 41 -11.80 8.24 -11.31
CA ASP A 41 -12.91 7.29 -11.14
C ASP A 41 -13.45 7.31 -9.70
N VAL A 42 -12.55 7.39 -8.70
CA VAL A 42 -12.92 7.48 -7.28
C VAL A 42 -13.60 8.82 -6.95
N LEU A 43 -13.14 9.91 -7.56
CA LEU A 43 -13.64 11.26 -7.30
C LEU A 43 -14.94 11.58 -8.06
N THR A 44 -15.15 11.04 -9.25
CA THR A 44 -16.35 11.34 -10.06
C THR A 44 -17.49 10.39 -9.79
N LEU A 45 -17.26 9.14 -9.34
CA LEU A 45 -18.24 8.02 -9.30
C LEU A 45 -18.87 7.64 -10.66
N ASP A 46 -18.91 8.57 -11.60
CA ASP A 46 -19.42 8.41 -12.97
C ASP A 46 -18.29 8.08 -13.98
N GLY A 47 -17.08 7.77 -13.48
CA GLY A 47 -15.92 7.40 -14.29
C GLY A 47 -15.07 8.58 -14.79
N LYS A 48 -13.89 8.25 -15.30
CA LYS A 48 -12.82 9.18 -15.75
C LYS A 48 -13.20 10.07 -16.93
N GLU A 49 -14.26 9.74 -17.66
CA GLU A 49 -14.72 10.50 -18.84
C GLU A 49 -15.10 11.94 -18.47
N ARG A 50 -15.73 12.13 -17.31
CA ARG A 50 -16.11 13.46 -16.82
C ARG A 50 -14.89 14.32 -16.49
N ALA A 51 -13.79 13.72 -16.02
CA ALA A 51 -12.55 14.42 -15.76
C ALA A 51 -11.85 14.88 -17.05
N GLN A 52 -12.04 14.19 -18.18
CA GLN A 52 -11.44 14.60 -19.45
C GLN A 52 -11.91 15.99 -19.90
N LEU A 53 -13.12 16.39 -19.51
CA LEU A 53 -13.71 17.69 -19.86
C LEU A 53 -12.84 18.88 -19.42
N PHE A 54 -12.23 18.82 -18.23
CA PHE A 54 -11.38 19.89 -17.74
C PHE A 54 -9.88 19.58 -17.95
N LEU A 55 -9.46 18.32 -17.98
CA LEU A 55 -8.06 17.93 -18.23
C LEU A 55 -7.54 18.39 -19.60
N SER A 56 -8.42 18.54 -20.60
CA SER A 56 -8.07 19.09 -21.91
C SER A 56 -8.10 20.63 -21.98
N LYS A 57 -8.57 21.32 -20.95
CA LYS A 57 -8.62 22.79 -20.87
C LYS A 57 -7.34 23.35 -20.25
N ASP A 58 -7.07 24.63 -20.50
CA ASP A 58 -5.95 25.34 -19.85
C ASP A 58 -6.12 25.29 -18.32
N PRO A 59 -5.13 24.81 -17.55
CA PRO A 59 -5.14 24.81 -16.08
C PRO A 59 -5.55 26.14 -15.44
N LYS A 60 -5.28 27.28 -16.08
CA LYS A 60 -5.70 28.61 -15.59
C LYS A 60 -7.21 28.78 -15.50
N THR A 61 -7.96 28.00 -16.29
CA THR A 61 -9.43 28.04 -16.37
C THR A 61 -10.10 27.05 -15.43
N TRP A 62 -9.34 26.13 -14.81
CA TRP A 62 -9.93 25.07 -13.98
C TRP A 62 -10.66 25.60 -12.75
N LYS A 63 -10.21 26.74 -12.20
CA LYS A 63 -10.83 27.37 -11.03
C LYS A 63 -12.31 27.73 -11.22
N ASP A 64 -12.73 27.95 -12.47
CA ASP A 64 -14.08 28.34 -12.86
C ASP A 64 -14.85 27.15 -13.47
N ASP A 65 -14.23 25.98 -13.59
CA ASP A 65 -14.83 24.77 -14.15
C ASP A 65 -15.63 24.01 -13.08
N GLU A 66 -16.93 23.82 -13.31
CA GLU A 66 -17.83 23.15 -12.36
C GLU A 66 -17.42 21.72 -12.03
N VAL A 67 -16.87 20.98 -13.00
CA VAL A 67 -16.43 19.59 -12.80
C VAL A 67 -15.21 19.57 -11.89
N PHE A 68 -14.24 20.45 -12.16
CA PHE A 68 -13.06 20.60 -11.30
C PHE A 68 -13.45 21.00 -9.87
N ILE A 69 -14.33 21.99 -9.69
CA ILE A 69 -14.78 22.45 -8.37
C ILE A 69 -15.42 21.29 -7.59
N THR A 70 -16.33 20.56 -8.23
CA THR A 70 -17.02 19.42 -7.60
C THR A 70 -16.03 18.34 -7.13
N MET A 71 -15.06 17.97 -7.98
CA MET A 71 -14.06 16.96 -7.62
C MET A 71 -13.09 17.46 -6.55
N ARG A 72 -12.68 18.73 -6.61
CA ARG A 72 -11.83 19.37 -5.61
C ARG A 72 -12.51 19.33 -4.24
N ASP A 73 -13.76 19.78 -4.17
CA ASP A 73 -14.51 19.81 -2.90
C ASP A 73 -14.65 18.40 -2.34
N ARG A 74 -14.89 17.42 -3.19
CA ARG A 74 -14.95 16.03 -2.77
C ARG A 74 -13.60 15.51 -2.27
N ALA A 75 -12.50 15.80 -2.95
CA ALA A 75 -11.17 15.39 -2.52
C ALA A 75 -10.82 16.00 -1.15
N ILE A 76 -11.18 17.27 -0.92
CA ILE A 76 -10.98 17.96 0.36
C ILE A 76 -11.82 17.33 1.47
N ASN A 77 -13.07 16.99 1.16
CA ASN A 77 -14.00 16.36 2.10
C ASN A 77 -13.78 14.85 2.26
N MET A 78 -12.88 14.25 1.49
CA MET A 78 -12.57 12.84 1.58
C MET A 78 -11.84 12.60 2.90
N LYS A 79 -12.49 11.88 3.81
CA LYS A 79 -11.86 11.47 5.06
C LYS A 79 -10.67 10.58 4.74
N VAL A 80 -9.46 11.08 5.00
CA VAL A 80 -8.24 10.27 4.97
C VAL A 80 -8.28 9.38 6.20
N VAL A 81 -8.98 8.25 6.11
CA VAL A 81 -8.99 7.27 7.18
C VAL A 81 -7.68 6.52 7.08
N ASN A 82 -6.86 6.61 8.12
CA ASN A 82 -5.65 5.81 8.23
C ASN A 82 -5.97 4.34 8.56
N ASP A 83 -7.08 3.82 8.03
CA ASP A 83 -7.66 2.51 8.36
C ASP A 83 -6.64 1.41 8.11
N SER A 84 -5.85 1.51 7.04
CA SER A 84 -4.82 0.52 6.76
C SER A 84 -3.69 0.51 7.77
N ALA A 85 -3.21 1.66 8.27
CA ALA A 85 -2.18 1.65 9.31
C ALA A 85 -2.76 1.33 10.68
N GLU A 86 -3.95 1.85 11.01
CA GLU A 86 -4.67 1.52 12.25
C GLU A 86 -4.96 0.02 12.33
N ARG A 87 -5.43 -0.58 11.22
CA ARG A 87 -5.66 -2.02 11.13
C ARG A 87 -4.37 -2.83 11.19
N ALA A 88 -3.27 -2.33 10.62
CA ALA A 88 -1.97 -2.99 10.71
C ALA A 88 -1.44 -2.99 12.15
N ILE A 89 -1.56 -1.86 12.85
CA ILE A 89 -1.19 -1.72 14.27
C ILE A 89 -2.05 -2.65 15.12
N ALA A 90 -3.37 -2.57 15.00
CA ALA A 90 -4.30 -3.42 15.75
C ALA A 90 -4.06 -4.91 15.50
N LEU A 91 -3.69 -5.30 14.27
CA LEU A 91 -3.34 -6.69 13.96
C LEU A 91 -2.06 -7.12 14.68
N ILE A 92 -1.02 -6.29 14.67
CA ILE A 92 0.26 -6.61 15.34
C ILE A 92 0.05 -6.68 16.85
N GLU A 93 -0.70 -5.74 17.44
CA GLU A 93 -1.03 -5.74 18.86
C GLU A 93 -1.77 -7.01 19.26
N ARG A 94 -2.89 -7.33 18.57
CA ARG A 94 -3.66 -8.54 18.84
C ARG A 94 -2.85 -9.82 18.65
N TYR A 95 -2.00 -9.86 17.63
CA TYR A 95 -1.17 -11.04 17.39
C TYR A 95 -0.12 -11.22 18.49
N ASN A 96 0.51 -10.14 18.95
CA ASN A 96 1.46 -10.18 20.06
C ASN A 96 0.82 -10.68 21.35
N GLU A 97 -0.47 -10.44 21.57
CA GLU A 97 -1.21 -10.92 22.74
C GLU A 97 -1.81 -12.32 22.57
N SER A 98 -1.88 -12.84 21.33
CA SER A 98 -2.66 -14.05 21.00
C SER A 98 -2.08 -15.37 21.54
N ILE A 99 -0.76 -15.48 21.67
CA ILE A 99 -0.09 -16.74 22.07
C ILE A 99 0.24 -16.73 23.55
N THR A 100 0.86 -15.66 24.04
CA THR A 100 1.23 -15.50 25.45
C THR A 100 1.38 -14.02 25.79
N GLN A 101 0.99 -13.65 27.00
CA GLN A 101 1.19 -12.30 27.55
C GLN A 101 2.50 -12.21 28.35
N ASN A 102 3.20 -13.33 28.58
CA ASN A 102 4.47 -13.37 29.28
C ASN A 102 5.64 -13.06 28.32
N GLU A 103 6.38 -11.97 28.59
CA GLU A 103 7.47 -11.51 27.73
C GLU A 103 8.63 -12.50 27.59
N ASP A 104 8.98 -13.25 28.65
CA ASP A 104 10.03 -14.28 28.57
C ASP A 104 9.62 -15.41 27.62
N GLN A 105 8.35 -15.81 27.65
CA GLN A 105 7.80 -16.80 26.74
C GLN A 105 7.74 -16.28 25.30
N LYS A 106 7.39 -14.99 25.09
CA LYS A 106 7.46 -14.36 23.76
C LYS A 106 8.87 -14.39 23.20
N GLN A 107 9.85 -13.99 24.01
CA GLN A 107 11.25 -13.94 23.58
C GLN A 107 11.79 -15.32 23.25
N TYR A 108 11.45 -16.34 24.06
CA TYR A 108 11.78 -17.72 23.77
C TYR A 108 11.16 -18.19 22.44
N LEU A 109 9.87 -17.91 22.23
CA LEU A 109 9.17 -18.26 20.99
C LEU A 109 9.83 -17.63 19.75
N LEU A 110 10.21 -16.36 19.83
CA LEU A 110 10.92 -15.67 18.74
C LEU A 110 12.24 -16.35 18.38
N GLN A 111 13.00 -16.80 19.38
CA GLN A 111 14.24 -17.54 19.17
C GLN A 111 14.00 -18.89 18.49
N VAL A 112 12.98 -19.63 18.94
CA VAL A 112 12.59 -20.92 18.34
C VAL A 112 12.16 -20.74 16.88
N VAL A 113 11.30 -19.77 16.59
CA VAL A 113 10.85 -19.47 15.22
C VAL A 113 12.02 -19.07 14.33
N ALA A 114 12.95 -18.23 14.82
CA ALA A 114 14.13 -17.84 14.07
C ALA A 114 15.05 -19.03 13.78
N ALA A 115 15.27 -19.92 14.75
CA ALA A 115 16.03 -21.14 14.56
C ALA A 115 15.38 -22.08 13.52
N HIS A 116 14.05 -22.25 13.57
CA HIS A 116 13.31 -23.05 12.60
C HIS A 116 13.37 -22.48 11.19
N ARG A 117 13.23 -21.15 11.02
CA ARG A 117 13.34 -20.50 9.70
C ARG A 117 14.72 -20.67 9.07
N LYS A 118 15.79 -20.69 9.87
CA LYS A 118 17.16 -20.99 9.39
C LYS A 118 17.30 -22.44 8.93
N LYS A 119 16.68 -23.38 9.64
CA LYS A 119 16.70 -24.82 9.30
C LYS A 119 15.82 -25.16 8.09
N LEU A 120 14.74 -24.40 7.87
CA LEU A 120 13.77 -24.61 6.79
C LEU A 120 13.61 -23.34 5.94
N PRO A 121 14.63 -22.95 5.15
CA PRO A 121 14.60 -21.73 4.35
C PRO A 121 13.53 -21.73 3.25
N THR A 122 13.05 -22.90 2.82
CA THR A 122 12.02 -23.11 1.80
C THR A 122 10.74 -23.73 2.37
N ALA A 123 10.36 -23.38 3.61
CA ALA A 123 9.10 -23.78 4.22
C ALA A 123 7.89 -23.09 3.55
N SER A 124 7.61 -23.41 2.29
CA SER A 124 6.30 -23.15 1.71
C SER A 124 5.31 -24.19 2.24
N LYS A 125 4.03 -23.82 2.35
CA LYS A 125 2.95 -24.76 2.71
C LYS A 125 2.96 -25.99 1.80
N ALA A 126 3.33 -25.82 0.52
CA ALA A 126 3.48 -26.88 -0.46
C ALA A 126 4.66 -27.84 -0.17
N ALA A 127 5.77 -27.33 0.36
CA ALA A 127 6.93 -28.14 0.73
C ALA A 127 6.67 -29.00 1.97
N MET A 128 5.96 -28.47 2.98
CA MET A 128 5.59 -29.24 4.18
C MET A 128 4.58 -30.35 3.89
N MET A 129 3.63 -30.13 2.98
CA MET A 129 2.63 -31.14 2.60
C MET A 129 3.23 -32.34 1.85
N LYS A 130 4.42 -32.22 1.25
CA LYS A 130 5.11 -33.32 0.55
C LYS A 130 5.86 -34.29 1.48
N GLY A 131 6.18 -33.88 2.71
CA GLY A 131 6.96 -34.67 3.68
C GLY A 131 6.13 -35.57 4.60
N TYR A 132 4.79 -35.50 4.53
CA TYR A 132 3.87 -36.37 5.27
C TYR A 132 3.39 -37.53 4.38
N LYS A 133 4.32 -38.42 4.00
CA LYS A 133 4.01 -39.74 3.44
C LYS A 133 4.66 -40.82 4.28
#